data_AF-A0A7J4Q5M3-F1
#
_entry.id   AF-A0A7J4Q5M3-F1
#
_cell.length_a   1.000
_cell.length_b   1.000
_cell.length_c   1.000
_cell.angle_alpha   90.00
_cell.angle_beta   90.00
_cell.angle_gamma   90.00
#
_symmetry.space_group_name_H-M   'P 1'
#
loop_
_entity.id
_entity.type
_entity.pdbx_description
1 polymer ?
#
loop_
_entity_poly.entity_id
_entity_poly.type
_entity_poly.pdbx_seq_one_letter_code
_entity_poly.pdbx_strand_id
1 'polypeptide(L)'
;ESENLQRYYEDRIVGLEDATKLSQNSQYSGKWDLVLVNLPHRTIEFLPNLVPLLNRTNTSLIRGRVIVAESEIPLVNQKINQILPPIASGKPRPKLKIKRDYSSALRLCSFEAWIAKDGT
;
A
#
# COMPACT_ATOMS: atom_id res chain seq x y z
N GLU A 1 14.58 -1.92 23.24
CA GLU A 1 14.34 -2.83 22.10
C GLU A 1 12.91 -2.63 21.63
N SER A 2 12.62 -2.75 20.34
CA SER A 2 11.23 -2.71 19.87
C SER A 2 10.56 -4.03 20.23
N GLU A 3 9.46 -3.98 20.96
CA GLU A 3 8.70 -5.18 21.34
C GLU A 3 8.05 -5.80 20.10
N ASN A 4 7.93 -7.14 20.09
CA ASN A 4 7.18 -7.86 19.05
C ASN A 4 5.75 -7.30 18.93
N LEU A 5 5.12 -7.49 17.77
CA LEU A 5 3.75 -7.05 17.53
C LEU A 5 2.78 -7.54 18.62
N GLN A 6 2.20 -6.60 19.37
CA GLN A 6 1.33 -6.86 20.51
C GLN A 6 0.10 -5.97 20.49
N ARG A 7 -0.99 -6.47 21.06
CA ARG A 7 -2.22 -5.70 21.27
C ARG A 7 -2.09 -4.91 22.57
N TYR A 8 -1.95 -3.59 22.47
CA TYR A 8 -1.89 -2.70 23.63
C TYR A 8 -3.27 -2.22 24.07
N TYR A 9 -4.21 -2.12 23.13
CA TYR A 9 -5.61 -1.75 23.37
C TYR A 9 -6.54 -2.62 22.53
N GLU A 10 -7.82 -2.66 22.87
CA GLU A 10 -8.82 -3.44 22.13
C GLU A 10 -8.81 -3.12 20.62
N ASP A 11 -8.56 -1.86 20.25
CA ASP A 11 -8.56 -1.34 18.88
C ASP A 11 -7.15 -1.13 18.30
N ARG A 12 -6.09 -1.43 19.06
CA ARG A 12 -4.72 -1.03 18.68
C ARG A 12 -3.69 -2.12 18.87
N ILE A 13 -2.95 -2.34 17.79
CA ILE A 13 -1.83 -3.28 17.74
C ILE A 13 -0.59 -2.48 17.33
N VAL A 14 0.51 -2.63 18.07
CA VAL A 14 1.78 -1.94 17.85
C VAL A 14 2.92 -2.93 18.08
N GLY A 15 4.02 -2.76 17.36
CA GLY A 15 5.25 -3.49 17.62
C GLY A 15 6.10 -3.66 16.37
N LEU A 16 7.13 -4.48 16.51
CA LEU A 16 8.07 -4.85 15.46
C LEU A 16 7.61 -6.15 14.80
N GLU A 17 7.53 -6.14 13.47
CA GLU A 17 7.35 -7.35 12.67
C GLU A 17 7.81 -7.11 11.22
N ASP A 18 8.08 -8.18 10.47
CA ASP A 18 8.30 -8.12 9.03
C ASP A 18 6.96 -7.87 8.31
N ALA A 19 6.79 -6.64 7.80
CA ALA A 19 5.58 -6.25 7.10
C ALA A 19 5.24 -7.14 5.90
N THR A 20 6.24 -7.79 5.28
CA THR A 20 6.03 -8.70 4.15
C THR A 20 5.44 -10.06 4.56
N LYS A 21 5.48 -10.39 5.85
CA LYS A 21 4.94 -11.64 6.41
C LYS A 21 3.62 -11.43 7.15
N LEU A 22 3.23 -10.19 7.44
CA LEU A 22 2.01 -9.88 8.21
C LEU A 22 0.74 -10.50 7.61
N SER A 23 0.64 -10.56 6.29
CA SER A 23 -0.52 -11.15 5.60
C SER A 23 -0.63 -12.67 5.76
N GLN A 24 0.42 -13.34 6.24
CA GLN A 24 0.41 -14.77 6.55
C GLN A 24 -0.30 -15.06 7.89
N ASN A 25 -0.46 -14.04 8.74
CA ASN A 25 -1.22 -14.16 9.98
C ASN A 25 -2.71 -13.87 9.73
N SER A 26 -3.55 -14.87 9.93
CA SER A 26 -5.01 -14.78 9.73
C SER A 26 -5.70 -13.75 10.64
N GLN A 27 -5.04 -13.33 11.73
CA GLN A 27 -5.53 -12.25 12.59
C GLN A 27 -5.48 -10.88 11.90
N TYR A 28 -4.56 -10.67 10.96
CA TYR A 28 -4.34 -9.38 10.30
C TYR A 28 -4.70 -9.40 8.81
N SER A 29 -4.64 -10.56 8.18
CA SER A 29 -4.98 -10.74 6.77
C SER A 29 -6.45 -10.39 6.51
N GLY A 30 -6.72 -9.57 5.50
CA GLY A 30 -8.07 -9.18 5.11
C GLY A 30 -8.84 -8.33 6.12
N LYS A 31 -8.19 -7.67 7.09
CA LYS A 31 -8.86 -6.93 8.17
C LYS A 31 -8.81 -5.42 8.05
N TRP A 32 -8.06 -4.87 7.09
CA TRP A 32 -7.74 -3.44 7.08
C TRP A 32 -8.48 -2.69 5.97
N ASP A 33 -9.38 -1.79 6.31
CA ASP A 33 -10.06 -0.94 5.32
C ASP A 33 -9.13 0.10 4.69
N LEU A 34 -8.02 0.42 5.37
CA LEU A 34 -6.97 1.33 4.91
C LEU A 34 -5.58 0.76 5.18
N VAL A 35 -4.73 0.69 4.15
CA VAL A 35 -3.30 0.40 4.27
C VAL A 35 -2.47 1.59 3.80
N LEU A 36 -1.55 2.06 4.65
CA LEU A 36 -0.62 3.15 4.36
C LEU A 36 0.80 2.60 4.21
N VAL A 37 1.34 2.63 3.00
CA VAL A 37 2.70 2.18 2.69
C VAL A 37 3.65 3.38 2.65
N ASN A 38 4.32 3.62 3.77
CA ASN A 38 5.29 4.72 3.91
C ASN A 38 6.74 4.25 3.79
N LEU A 39 7.02 3.36 2.84
CA LEU A 39 8.35 2.80 2.55
C LEU A 39 8.81 3.24 1.15
N PRO A 40 9.06 4.54 0.92
CA PRO A 40 9.10 5.11 -0.42
C PRO A 40 10.16 4.52 -1.37
N HIS A 41 11.21 3.89 -0.82
CA HIS A 41 12.24 3.21 -1.60
C HIS A 41 11.87 1.77 -2.01
N ARG A 42 10.92 1.14 -1.32
CA ARG A 42 10.57 -0.28 -1.48
C ARG A 42 9.08 -0.54 -1.67
N THR A 43 8.25 0.51 -1.72
CA THR A 43 6.79 0.40 -1.83
C THR A 43 6.37 -0.54 -2.95
N ILE A 44 6.97 -0.43 -4.14
CA ILE A 44 6.59 -1.27 -5.29
C ILE A 44 6.94 -2.74 -5.08
N GLU A 45 8.12 -3.01 -4.49
CA GLU A 45 8.59 -4.37 -4.15
C GLU A 45 7.65 -5.02 -3.12
N PHE A 46 7.18 -4.25 -2.14
CA PHE A 46 6.41 -4.78 -1.01
C PHE A 46 4.92 -4.80 -1.24
N LEU A 47 4.42 -4.02 -2.20
CA LEU A 47 2.99 -3.91 -2.47
C LEU A 47 2.29 -5.27 -2.64
N PRO A 48 2.84 -6.27 -3.35
CA PRO A 48 2.20 -7.60 -3.46
C PRO A 48 1.99 -8.30 -2.11
N ASN A 49 2.89 -8.12 -1.14
CA ASN A 49 2.78 -8.73 0.19
C ASN A 49 1.83 -7.98 1.13
N LEU A 50 1.64 -6.68 0.87
CA LEU A 50 0.80 -5.78 1.68
C LEU A 50 -0.65 -5.73 1.21
N VAL A 51 -0.90 -5.93 -0.10
CA VAL A 51 -2.26 -5.97 -0.67
C VAL A 51 -3.19 -6.96 0.06
N PRO A 52 -2.76 -8.19 0.42
CA PRO A 52 -3.63 -9.14 1.12
C PRO A 52 -4.05 -8.72 2.54
N LEU A 53 -3.46 -7.68 3.11
CA LEU A 53 -3.95 -7.10 4.38
C LEU A 53 -5.28 -6.39 4.20
N LEU A 54 -5.56 -5.86 3.01
CA LEU A 54 -6.77 -5.09 2.76
C LEU A 54 -8.03 -5.93 2.98
N ASN A 55 -9.00 -5.36 3.68
CA ASN A 55 -10.34 -5.91 3.74
C ASN A 55 -10.96 -5.91 2.34
N ARG A 56 -11.40 -7.09 1.91
CA ARG A 56 -12.02 -7.34 0.60
C ARG A 56 -13.53 -7.60 0.69
N THR A 57 -14.13 -7.55 1.88
CA THR A 57 -15.59 -7.65 2.06
C THR A 57 -16.32 -6.34 1.73
N ASN A 58 -15.59 -5.22 1.75
CA ASN A 58 -16.07 -3.90 1.36
C ASN A 58 -15.01 -3.21 0.47
N THR A 59 -15.35 -2.03 -0.05
CA THR A 59 -14.37 -1.15 -0.71
C THR A 59 -13.33 -0.69 0.31
N SER A 60 -12.06 -0.97 0.02
CA SER A 60 -10.92 -0.57 0.85
C SER A 60 -9.99 0.39 0.10
N LEU A 61 -9.01 0.95 0.80
CA LEU A 61 -8.10 1.96 0.28
C LEU A 61 -6.65 1.58 0.57
N ILE A 62 -5.79 1.70 -0.43
CA ILE A 62 -4.34 1.65 -0.23
C ILE A 62 -3.70 2.94 -0.73
N ARG A 63 -2.81 3.49 0.09
CA ARG A 63 -1.99 4.66 -0.26
C ARG A 63 -0.54 4.31 -0.10
N GLY A 64 0.29 4.74 -1.06
CA GLY A 64 1.72 4.53 -0.99
C GLY A 64 2.49 5.78 -1.38
N ARG A 65 3.69 5.93 -0.82
CA ARG A 65 4.70 6.86 -1.33
C ARG A 65 5.74 6.09 -2.13
N VAL A 66 6.30 6.72 -3.16
CA VAL A 66 7.36 6.14 -3.99
C VAL A 66 8.37 7.23 -4.31
N ILE A 67 9.66 6.94 -4.19
CA ILE A 67 10.73 7.77 -4.75
C ILE A 67 11.10 7.19 -6.11
N VAL A 68 11.06 8.02 -7.15
CA VAL A 68 11.25 7.58 -8.53
C VAL A 68 11.80 8.72 -9.37
N ALA A 69 12.56 8.41 -10.42
CA ALA A 69 12.91 9.40 -11.43
C ALA A 69 11.66 9.84 -12.19
N GLU A 70 11.58 11.12 -12.58
CA GLU A 70 10.37 11.63 -13.24
C GLU A 70 10.07 10.92 -14.56
N SER A 71 11.12 10.55 -15.31
CA SER A 71 11.05 9.76 -16.54
C SER A 71 10.51 8.33 -16.36
N GLU A 72 10.64 7.76 -15.15
CA GLU A 72 10.21 6.40 -14.85
C GLU A 72 8.77 6.32 -14.28
N ILE A 73 8.14 7.48 -14.02
CA ILE A 73 6.76 7.54 -13.51
C ILE A 73 5.77 6.71 -14.36
N PRO A 74 5.80 6.73 -15.71
CA PRO A 74 4.90 5.90 -16.51
C PRO A 74 5.08 4.39 -16.25
N LEU A 75 6.34 3.93 -16.17
CA LEU A 75 6.66 2.53 -15.89
C LEU A 75 6.19 2.11 -14.49
N VAL A 76 6.41 2.95 -13.48
CA VAL A 76 5.97 2.64 -12.12
C VAL A 76 4.44 2.65 -12.01
N ASN A 77 3.74 3.54 -12.71
CA ASN A 77 2.28 3.49 -12.79
C ASN A 77 1.79 2.16 -13.38
N GLN A 78 2.43 1.66 -14.43
CA GLN A 78 2.09 0.36 -15.01
C GLN A 78 2.27 -0.76 -13.98
N LYS A 79 3.41 -0.80 -13.28
CA LYS A 79 3.66 -1.79 -12.22
C LYS A 79 2.62 -1.74 -11.10
N ILE A 80 2.27 -0.54 -10.62
CA ILE A 80 1.22 -0.35 -9.60
C ILE A 80 -0.11 -0.94 -10.09
N ASN A 81 -0.51 -0.64 -11.33
CA ASN A 81 -1.77 -1.13 -11.90
C ASN A 81 -1.76 -2.66 -12.18
N GLN A 82 -0.59 -3.27 -12.34
CA GLN A 82 -0.45 -4.72 -12.49
C GLN A 82 -0.50 -5.45 -11.14
N ILE A 83 0.06 -4.85 -10.09
CA ILE A 83 0.11 -5.44 -8.75
C ILE A 83 -1.25 -5.33 -8.04
N LEU A 84 -1.93 -4.19 -8.20
CA LEU A 84 -3.13 -3.92 -7.43
C LEU A 84 -4.33 -4.74 -7.93
N PRO A 85 -5.22 -5.17 -7.01
CA PRO A 85 -6.49 -5.78 -7.38
C PRO A 85 -7.40 -4.83 -8.18
N PRO A 86 -8.56 -5.33 -8.67
CA PRO A 86 -9.53 -4.49 -9.35
C PRO A 86 -9.91 -3.23 -8.57
N ILE A 87 -9.95 -2.11 -9.29
CA ILE A 87 -10.32 -0.81 -8.76
C ILE A 87 -11.84 -0.73 -8.62
N ALA A 88 -12.31 -0.14 -7.53
CA ALA A 88 -13.73 0.04 -7.27
C ALA A 88 -14.43 0.84 -8.39
N SER A 89 -15.67 0.46 -8.71
CA SER A 89 -16.45 1.11 -9.77
C SER A 89 -16.57 2.62 -9.57
N GLY A 90 -16.42 3.39 -10.64
CA GLY A 90 -16.43 4.86 -10.61
C GLY A 90 -15.20 5.52 -9.98
N LYS A 91 -14.19 4.77 -9.54
CA LYS A 91 -12.94 5.32 -8.98
C LYS A 91 -11.84 5.36 -10.04
N PRO A 92 -10.95 6.38 -10.01
CA PRO A 92 -9.87 6.49 -10.96
C PRO A 92 -8.83 5.39 -10.73
N ARG A 93 -8.18 4.95 -11.81
CA ARG A 93 -7.00 4.10 -11.71
C ARG A 93 -5.88 4.84 -10.95
N PRO A 94 -5.09 4.13 -10.13
CA PRO A 94 -3.99 4.73 -9.40
C PRO A 94 -2.94 5.30 -10.35
N LYS A 95 -2.52 6.53 -10.06
CA LYS A 95 -1.44 7.22 -10.73
C LYS A 95 -0.59 7.94 -9.69
N LEU A 96 0.73 7.90 -9.85
CA LEU A 96 1.67 8.68 -9.09
C LEU A 96 1.43 10.17 -9.32
N LYS A 97 1.29 10.88 -8.21
CA LYS A 97 1.25 12.35 -8.13
C LYS A 97 2.55 12.80 -7.46
N ILE A 98 3.31 13.65 -8.13
CA ILE A 98 4.51 14.28 -7.53
C ILE A 98 4.05 15.13 -6.34
N LYS A 99 4.74 14.99 -5.21
CA LYS A 99 4.48 15.77 -4.00
C LYS A 99 5.54 16.82 -3.77
N ARG A 100 6.80 16.49 -4.06
CA ARG A 100 7.96 17.37 -3.98
C ARG A 100 9.15 16.70 -4.63
N ASP A 101 10.20 17.48 -4.84
CA ASP A 101 11.52 16.95 -5.14
C ASP A 101 12.05 16.15 -3.94
N TYR A 102 12.68 15.02 -4.25
CA TYR A 102 13.44 14.22 -3.27
C TYR A 102 14.95 14.48 -3.43
N SER A 103 15.42 14.63 -4.67
CA SER A 103 16.76 15.09 -5.03
C SER A 103 16.72 15.78 -6.39
N SER A 104 17.88 16.15 -6.95
CA SER A 104 17.98 16.73 -8.29
C SER A 104 17.38 15.84 -9.40
N ALA A 105 17.43 14.51 -9.24
CA ALA A 105 16.96 13.55 -10.22
C ALA A 105 15.68 12.78 -9.81
N LEU A 106 15.29 12.84 -8.53
CA LEU A 106 14.22 11.99 -7.98
C LEU A 106 13.06 12.82 -7.42
N ARG A 107 11.85 12.31 -7.61
CA ARG A 107 10.62 12.86 -7.07
C ARG A 107 10.07 11.98 -5.97
N LEU A 108 9.60 12.59 -4.89
CA LEU A 108 8.72 11.91 -3.95
C LEU A 108 7.29 11.98 -4.48
N CYS A 109 6.77 10.84 -4.88
CA CYS A 109 5.43 10.68 -5.40
C CYS A 109 4.51 9.98 -4.39
N SER A 110 3.21 10.12 -4.57
CA SER A 110 2.20 9.30 -3.89
C SER A 110 1.18 8.76 -4.86
N PHE A 111 0.60 7.60 -4.56
CA PHE A 111 -0.61 7.11 -5.21
C PHE A 111 -1.67 6.78 -4.16
N GLU A 112 -2.91 6.69 -4.62
CA GLU A 112 -4.01 6.07 -3.88
C GLU A 112 -4.82 5.21 -4.84
N ALA A 113 -5.36 4.11 -4.32
CA ALA A 113 -6.21 3.19 -5.07
C ALA A 113 -7.39 2.75 -4.20
N TRP A 114 -8.59 2.95 -4.70
CA TRP A 114 -9.80 2.40 -4.11
C TRP A 114 -10.00 1.00 -4.67
N ILE A 115 -9.99 0.02 -3.78
CA ILE A 115 -9.92 -1.39 -4.10
C ILE A 115 -11.32 -1.98 -3.98
N ALA A 116 -11.80 -2.63 -5.04
CA ALA A 116 -13.14 -3.22 -5.08
C ALA A 116 -13.28 -4.33 -4.03
N LYS A 117 -14.50 -4.60 -3.57
CA LYS A 117 -14.77 -5.81 -2.79
C LYS A 117 -14.71 -7.06 -3.68
N ASP A 118 -14.57 -8.23 -3.08
CA ASP A 118 -14.64 -9.50 -3.80
C ASP A 118 -16.08 -9.76 -4.28
N GLY A 119 -16.21 -10.32 -5.49
CA GLY A 119 -17.51 -10.62 -6.10
C GLY A 119 -18.22 -9.43 -6.78
N THR A 120 -17.48 -8.36 -7.12
CA THR A 120 -17.94 -7.29 -8.04
C THR A 120 -17.25 -7.38 -9.38
#